data_AF-A0A5B0ES32-F1
#
_entry.id   AF-A0A5B0ES32-F1
#
_cell.length_a   1.000
_cell.length_b   1.000
_cell.length_c   1.000
_cell.angle_alpha   90.00
_cell.angle_beta   90.00
_cell.angle_gamma   90.00
#
_symmetry.space_group_name_H-M   'P 1'
#
loop_
_entity.id
_entity.type
_entity.pdbx_description
1 polymer ?
#
loop_
_entity_poly.entity_id
_entity_poly.type
_entity_poly.pdbx_seq_one_letter_code
_entity_poly.pdbx_strand_id
1 'polypeptide(L)'
;MRHVCLIQPASFSTLSVVRLHNLLARPWLRWLLCLSIVGPCTASAEPIPENMVYLRTIDPGIEQDMRYASAHNFTGHPLDGYAAAECLMSVDAAKALARVQKALSAQGYGLKVFDCYRPSRAVADMGRFATEPGDPRKAEFYPRVDKQDFWRLGYVARVSNHSKGTTVDLTMTGPDALPADLWTPSARQVDCTAPYGQRWRDGALDMGTGFDCFDERAHTDNPTITAAAKENRQRLSRAMEKEGFTGYSKEWWHFTYSGEGSPKNVMDFPITPLGTSDVLDASNQLIVVTTKNWTDIQGTAQRYERHGKTFRKYQDSFPVVLGKSGLAWGKGLISAEQSEGPVKHEGDGKAPAGVFKLGTAFGYDATAETRLPYLVLTSTTECVDDSNSERYNELVDGATVSKDWTSSEQMRSKDELYRNGIFIEHNTPATRASGSCIFFHIWRGPTSPTLGCTAMDQADIARLFSWLDPRQSPLLVQMPEAQYEHFRASWNLPER
;
A
#
# COMPACT_ATOMS: atom_id res chain seq x y z
N MET A 1 -27.09 -5.41 77.13
CA MET A 1 -27.68 -4.48 78.13
C MET A 1 -28.19 -3.22 77.39
N ARG A 2 -28.90 -2.32 78.09
CA ARG A 2 -29.44 -0.99 77.68
C ARG A 2 -28.39 -0.10 76.95
N HIS A 3 -28.64 0.98 76.17
CA HIS A 3 -29.77 1.68 75.49
C HIS A 3 -29.12 2.66 74.43
N VAL A 4 -29.71 3.29 73.38
CA VAL A 4 -31.05 3.89 73.05
C VAL A 4 -31.25 5.32 73.61
N CYS A 5 -31.47 6.43 72.86
CA CYS A 5 -31.43 6.71 71.41
C CYS A 5 -31.52 8.24 71.04
N LEU A 6 -31.24 8.58 69.75
CA LEU A 6 -31.83 9.65 68.89
C LEU A 6 -31.50 11.18 68.98
N ILE A 7 -31.45 11.80 67.76
CA ILE A 7 -31.88 13.16 67.30
C ILE A 7 -30.90 14.39 67.25
N GLN A 8 -31.19 15.27 66.27
CA GLN A 8 -30.53 16.51 65.73
C GLN A 8 -31.01 17.82 66.46
N PRO A 9 -30.77 19.11 66.04
CA PRO A 9 -30.18 19.71 64.80
C PRO A 9 -29.20 20.91 65.01
N ALA A 10 -29.08 21.84 64.04
CA ALA A 10 -28.00 22.85 63.93
C ALA A 10 -28.43 24.26 63.43
N SER A 11 -27.59 25.27 63.70
CA SER A 11 -27.59 26.67 63.20
C SER A 11 -26.34 27.41 63.76
N PHE A 12 -25.80 28.55 63.28
CA PHE A 12 -25.65 29.27 62.00
C PHE A 12 -24.81 30.56 62.33
N SER A 13 -24.25 31.26 61.32
CA SER A 13 -23.93 32.73 61.29
C SER A 13 -22.51 33.31 61.60
N THR A 14 -21.88 33.79 60.52
CA THR A 14 -21.20 35.11 60.30
C THR A 14 -19.91 35.55 61.03
N LEU A 15 -18.96 36.06 60.21
CA LEU A 15 -17.74 36.84 60.55
C LEU A 15 -17.91 38.34 60.25
N SER A 16 -17.13 39.23 60.89
CA SER A 16 -16.56 40.48 60.31
C SER A 16 -15.64 41.27 61.27
N VAL A 17 -14.89 42.24 60.70
CA VAL A 17 -14.17 43.38 61.35
C VAL A 17 -12.85 43.07 62.12
N VAL A 18 -11.77 43.90 62.12
CA VAL A 18 -11.00 44.59 61.04
C VAL A 18 -9.70 45.24 61.60
N ARG A 19 -8.57 45.13 60.87
CA ARG A 19 -7.31 45.93 60.99
C ARG A 19 -6.53 45.95 62.34
N LEU A 20 -5.30 46.48 62.47
CA LEU A 20 -4.06 46.48 61.64
C LEU A 20 -2.94 47.24 62.39
N HIS A 21 -1.76 46.64 62.66
CA HIS A 21 -0.55 47.41 63.07
C HIS A 21 0.80 46.70 62.73
N ASN A 22 1.44 47.20 61.66
CA ASN A 22 2.86 47.54 61.50
C ASN A 22 3.90 47.13 62.60
N LEU A 23 4.99 46.43 62.24
CA LEU A 23 6.37 46.99 62.11
C LEU A 23 7.49 45.95 61.81
N LEU A 24 8.54 46.41 61.09
CA LEU A 24 9.96 45.95 61.05
C LEU A 24 10.33 44.49 60.68
N ALA A 25 10.83 44.28 59.45
CA ALA A 25 12.19 43.76 59.17
C ALA A 25 12.52 43.65 57.65
N ARG A 26 13.80 43.83 57.30
CA ARG A 26 14.49 43.43 56.04
C ARG A 26 15.73 42.59 56.48
N PRO A 27 16.36 41.69 55.67
CA PRO A 27 16.52 41.79 54.21
C PRO A 27 16.47 40.48 53.36
N TRP A 28 16.33 40.67 52.04
CA TRP A 28 17.01 39.96 50.94
C TRP A 28 17.58 38.53 51.18
N LEU A 29 16.87 37.46 50.76
CA LEU A 29 17.45 36.37 49.93
C LEU A 29 16.38 35.40 49.36
N ARG A 30 16.78 34.66 48.31
CA ARG A 30 16.19 33.38 47.81
C ARG A 30 14.70 33.37 47.44
N TRP A 31 14.40 33.76 46.21
CA TRP A 31 13.39 33.07 45.40
C TRP A 31 14.09 32.03 44.52
N LEU A 32 14.00 30.75 44.90
CA LEU A 32 14.35 29.62 44.02
C LEU A 32 13.05 29.07 43.44
N LEU A 33 12.67 29.58 42.26
CA LEU A 33 11.52 29.07 41.53
C LEU A 33 11.90 27.72 40.92
N CYS A 34 11.45 26.62 41.53
CA CYS A 34 11.54 25.29 40.91
C CYS A 34 10.55 25.22 39.74
N LEU A 35 10.98 25.76 38.59
CA LEU A 35 10.24 25.67 37.35
C LEU A 35 10.35 24.23 36.83
N SER A 36 9.46 23.35 37.29
CA SER A 36 9.34 21.99 36.78
C SER A 36 8.96 22.04 35.31
N ILE A 37 9.94 21.92 34.42
CA ILE A 37 9.74 21.84 32.98
C ILE A 37 9.06 20.51 32.69
N VAL A 38 7.73 20.52 32.67
CA VAL A 38 6.92 19.47 32.04
C VAL A 38 7.12 19.63 30.54
N GLY A 39 8.24 19.10 30.04
CA GLY A 39 8.47 18.96 28.61
C GLY A 39 7.34 18.11 28.04
N PRO A 40 6.74 18.49 26.90
CA PRO A 40 5.73 17.65 26.28
C PRO A 40 6.36 16.29 25.98
N CYS A 41 5.76 15.23 26.51
CA CYS A 41 6.19 13.87 26.20
C CYS A 41 5.78 13.55 24.76
N THR A 42 6.62 13.97 23.81
CA THR A 42 6.57 13.48 22.44
C THR A 42 6.87 11.99 22.48
N ALA A 43 5.83 11.18 22.57
CA ALA A 43 5.90 9.75 22.38
C ALA A 43 6.39 9.52 20.95
N SER A 44 7.71 9.33 20.81
CA SER A 44 8.31 8.93 19.55
C SER A 44 7.63 7.64 19.12
N ALA A 45 7.10 7.61 17.89
CA ALA A 45 6.66 6.36 17.30
C ALA A 45 7.84 5.38 17.33
N GLU A 46 7.62 4.17 17.83
CA GLU A 46 8.61 3.11 17.67
C GLU A 46 8.87 2.93 16.15
N PRO A 47 10.14 2.86 15.71
CA PRO A 47 10.43 2.67 14.29
C PRO A 47 9.94 1.30 13.84
N ILE A 48 9.57 1.20 12.56
CA ILE A 48 9.21 -0.07 11.93
C ILE A 48 10.40 -1.04 12.06
N PRO A 49 10.24 -2.24 12.65
CA PRO A 49 11.34 -3.19 12.83
C PRO A 49 11.94 -3.65 11.50
N GLU A 50 13.25 -3.87 11.44
CA GLU A 50 14.00 -4.23 10.22
C GLU A 50 13.49 -5.52 9.52
N ASN A 51 12.74 -6.37 10.25
CA ASN A 51 12.12 -7.60 9.72
C ASN A 51 10.69 -7.42 9.18
N MET A 52 10.17 -6.19 9.17
CA MET A 52 8.83 -5.82 8.68
C MET A 52 8.94 -5.06 7.35
N VAL A 53 7.96 -5.24 6.48
CA VAL A 53 7.94 -4.66 5.13
C VAL A 53 6.51 -4.35 4.68
N TYR A 54 6.36 -3.27 3.91
CA TYR A 54 5.11 -2.90 3.26
C TYR A 54 4.83 -3.88 2.11
N LEU A 55 3.67 -4.54 2.10
CA LEU A 55 3.38 -5.60 1.14
C LEU A 55 3.55 -5.16 -0.32
N ARG A 56 3.18 -3.91 -0.64
CA ARG A 56 3.28 -3.34 -2.01
C ARG A 56 4.72 -3.24 -2.57
N THR A 57 5.75 -3.23 -1.71
CA THR A 57 7.14 -3.26 -2.20
C THR A 57 7.50 -4.66 -2.70
N ILE A 58 7.06 -5.71 -1.98
CA ILE A 58 7.23 -7.12 -2.34
C ILE A 58 6.34 -7.51 -3.53
N ASP A 59 5.03 -7.22 -3.46
CA ASP A 59 4.05 -7.51 -4.50
C ASP A 59 3.02 -6.37 -4.61
N PRO A 60 3.07 -5.54 -5.67
CA PRO A 60 2.12 -4.45 -5.87
C PRO A 60 0.80 -4.90 -6.53
N GLY A 61 0.71 -6.17 -6.95
CA GLY A 61 -0.48 -6.75 -7.58
C GLY A 61 -1.52 -7.26 -6.59
N ILE A 62 -1.24 -7.23 -5.29
CA ILE A 62 -2.20 -7.52 -4.22
C ILE A 62 -2.94 -6.24 -3.86
N GLU A 63 -4.26 -6.24 -4.04
CA GLU A 63 -5.12 -5.10 -3.70
C GLU A 63 -5.12 -4.86 -2.17
N GLN A 64 -5.11 -3.60 -1.74
CA GLN A 64 -5.16 -3.24 -0.31
C GLN A 64 -6.40 -2.38 -0.04
N ASP A 65 -7.33 -2.89 0.75
CA ASP A 65 -8.55 -2.23 1.20
C ASP A 65 -8.54 -2.20 2.74
N MET A 66 -7.59 -1.44 3.30
CA MET A 66 -7.19 -1.52 4.70
C MET A 66 -8.26 -0.95 5.65
N ARG A 67 -9.24 -1.80 6.01
CA ARG A 67 -10.51 -1.44 6.68
C ARG A 67 -10.33 -0.58 7.92
N TYR A 68 -9.36 -0.93 8.77
CA TYR A 68 -9.10 -0.26 10.04
C TYR A 68 -8.40 1.11 9.91
N ALA A 69 -7.88 1.46 8.73
CA ALA A 69 -7.46 2.84 8.41
C ALA A 69 -8.64 3.74 7.98
N SER A 70 -9.87 3.22 7.99
CA SER A 70 -11.09 3.90 7.56
C SER A 70 -12.20 3.77 8.61
N ALA A 71 -13.27 4.56 8.44
CA ALA A 71 -14.50 4.39 9.23
C ALA A 71 -15.40 3.22 8.75
N HIS A 72 -15.01 2.48 7.71
CA HIS A 72 -15.75 1.30 7.22
C HIS A 72 -15.25 0.00 7.85
N ASN A 73 -15.45 -0.11 9.16
CA ASN A 73 -15.24 -1.34 9.91
C ASN A 73 -16.28 -1.39 11.06
N PHE A 74 -16.33 -2.49 11.82
CA PHE A 74 -17.35 -2.69 12.86
C PHE A 74 -17.38 -1.62 13.97
N THR A 75 -16.28 -0.92 14.25
CA THR A 75 -16.24 0.17 15.25
C THR A 75 -16.76 1.51 14.73
N GLY A 76 -16.88 1.66 13.40
CA GLY A 76 -17.31 2.90 12.74
C GLY A 76 -16.27 4.03 12.70
N HIS A 77 -15.01 3.77 13.05
CA HIS A 77 -13.91 4.76 13.01
C HIS A 77 -12.56 4.10 12.68
N PRO A 78 -11.58 4.85 12.14
CA PRO A 78 -10.20 4.35 12.00
C PRO A 78 -9.61 4.03 13.37
N LEU A 79 -8.93 2.89 13.51
CA LEU A 79 -8.45 2.41 14.80
C LEU A 79 -7.10 3.03 15.20
N ASP A 80 -6.85 3.10 16.51
CA ASP A 80 -5.59 3.55 17.09
C ASP A 80 -4.37 2.94 16.37
N GLY A 81 -3.50 3.78 15.82
CA GLY A 81 -2.26 3.36 15.17
C GLY A 81 -2.35 3.07 13.67
N TYR A 82 -3.53 3.04 13.05
CA TYR A 82 -3.69 3.03 11.59
C TYR A 82 -3.57 4.46 11.04
N ALA A 83 -2.36 5.01 11.05
CA ALA A 83 -2.09 6.34 10.48
C ALA A 83 -1.97 6.34 8.93
N ALA A 84 -2.07 5.17 8.30
CA ALA A 84 -2.18 5.00 6.86
C ALA A 84 -2.92 3.71 6.46
N ALA A 85 -3.46 3.69 5.25
CA ALA A 85 -4.01 2.49 4.60
C ALA A 85 -2.87 1.65 3.98
N GLU A 86 -2.04 1.06 4.83
CA GLU A 86 -0.87 0.26 4.44
C GLU A 86 -0.84 -1.12 5.09
N CYS A 87 -0.71 -2.17 4.26
CA CYS A 87 -0.43 -3.52 4.73
C CYS A 87 1.07 -3.68 5.06
N LEU A 88 1.40 -3.74 6.35
CA LEU A 88 2.73 -4.13 6.85
C LEU A 88 2.72 -5.61 7.26
N MET A 89 3.76 -6.37 6.91
CA MET A 89 3.91 -7.80 7.27
C MET A 89 5.37 -8.14 7.55
N SER A 90 5.64 -9.27 8.18
CA SER A 90 7.02 -9.80 8.23
C SER A 90 7.49 -10.18 6.83
N VAL A 91 8.78 -9.98 6.55
CA VAL A 91 9.36 -10.14 5.22
C VAL A 91 9.04 -11.51 4.58
N ASP A 92 9.09 -12.59 5.35
CA ASP A 92 8.87 -13.94 4.80
C ASP A 92 7.37 -14.31 4.69
N ALA A 93 6.50 -13.73 5.52
CA ALA A 93 5.05 -13.82 5.32
C ALA A 93 4.60 -13.04 4.08
N ALA A 94 5.16 -11.85 3.83
CA ALA A 94 4.91 -11.08 2.61
C ALA A 94 5.38 -11.84 1.35
N LYS A 95 6.59 -12.41 1.38
CA LYS A 95 7.10 -13.26 0.29
C LYS A 95 6.28 -14.55 0.10
N ALA A 96 5.68 -15.10 1.16
CA ALA A 96 4.76 -16.23 1.05
C ALA A 96 3.46 -15.82 0.38
N LEU A 97 2.87 -14.69 0.79
CA LEU A 97 1.64 -14.16 0.22
C LEU A 97 1.79 -13.82 -1.28
N ALA A 98 2.93 -13.27 -1.69
CA ALA A 98 3.25 -13.04 -3.11
C ALA A 98 3.29 -14.33 -3.96
N ARG A 99 3.61 -15.49 -3.34
CA ARG A 99 3.54 -16.80 -4.03
C ARG A 99 2.09 -17.31 -4.10
N VAL A 100 1.26 -17.02 -3.10
CA VAL A 100 -0.19 -17.27 -3.16
C VAL A 100 -0.82 -16.43 -4.28
N GLN A 101 -0.54 -15.13 -4.32
CA GLN A 101 -0.97 -14.22 -5.40
C GLN A 101 -0.60 -14.80 -6.76
N LYS A 102 0.69 -15.07 -7.01
CA LYS A 102 1.17 -15.64 -8.28
C LYS A 102 0.47 -16.96 -8.66
N ALA A 103 0.19 -17.83 -7.69
CA ALA A 103 -0.51 -19.09 -7.92
C ALA A 103 -2.01 -18.91 -8.25
N LEU A 104 -2.64 -17.84 -7.75
CA LEU A 104 -4.03 -17.48 -8.04
C LEU A 104 -4.16 -16.68 -9.34
N SER A 105 -3.21 -15.79 -9.66
CA SER A 105 -3.20 -15.03 -10.92
C SER A 105 -3.03 -15.95 -12.13
N ALA A 106 -2.27 -17.04 -12.00
CA ALA A 106 -2.20 -18.11 -13.00
C ALA A 106 -3.53 -18.87 -13.24
N GLN A 107 -4.55 -18.61 -12.42
CA GLN A 107 -5.93 -19.12 -12.54
C GLN A 107 -6.95 -18.01 -12.84
N GLY A 108 -6.51 -16.77 -13.08
CA GLY A 108 -7.39 -15.62 -13.32
C GLY A 108 -7.94 -14.91 -12.07
N TYR A 109 -7.35 -15.15 -10.89
CA TYR A 109 -7.79 -14.55 -9.63
C TYR A 109 -6.71 -13.63 -9.01
N GLY A 110 -7.13 -12.60 -8.28
CA GLY A 110 -6.27 -11.76 -7.44
C GLY A 110 -6.52 -11.98 -5.96
N LEU A 111 -5.65 -11.42 -5.11
CA LEU A 111 -5.86 -11.26 -3.67
C LEU A 111 -6.17 -9.80 -3.33
N LYS A 112 -7.04 -9.62 -2.33
CA LYS A 112 -7.31 -8.34 -1.66
C LYS A 112 -7.14 -8.51 -0.15
N VAL A 113 -6.27 -7.71 0.47
CA VAL A 113 -6.07 -7.70 1.92
C VAL A 113 -6.90 -6.60 2.59
N PHE A 114 -7.48 -6.92 3.74
CA PHE A 114 -8.27 -6.02 4.58
C PHE A 114 -7.52 -5.61 5.85
N ASP A 115 -6.69 -6.51 6.40
CA ASP A 115 -5.75 -6.20 7.48
C ASP A 115 -4.50 -7.09 7.44
N CYS A 116 -3.40 -6.62 8.03
CA CYS A 116 -2.10 -7.28 8.07
C CYS A 116 -1.51 -7.20 9.49
N TYR A 117 -0.37 -6.53 9.69
CA TYR A 117 0.05 -6.13 11.02
C TYR A 117 -0.98 -5.19 11.68
N ARG A 118 -1.42 -5.52 12.89
CA ARG A 118 -2.37 -4.74 13.71
C ARG A 118 -1.66 -4.28 15.00
N PRO A 119 -1.35 -2.98 15.18
CA PRO A 119 -0.74 -2.47 16.39
C PRO A 119 -1.51 -2.91 17.65
N SER A 120 -0.83 -3.21 18.75
CA SER A 120 -1.49 -3.69 19.98
C SER A 120 -2.52 -2.67 20.53
N ARG A 121 -2.28 -1.38 20.31
CA ARG A 121 -3.21 -0.27 20.59
C ARG A 121 -4.53 -0.37 19.81
N ALA A 122 -4.53 -0.84 18.56
CA ALA A 122 -5.76 -1.12 17.81
C ALA A 122 -6.55 -2.30 18.43
N VAL A 123 -5.86 -3.31 18.96
CA VAL A 123 -6.50 -4.41 19.70
C VAL A 123 -7.10 -3.91 21.01
N ALA A 124 -6.43 -2.98 21.70
CA ALA A 124 -6.98 -2.29 22.87
C ALA A 124 -8.19 -1.42 22.50
N ASP A 125 -8.19 -0.77 21.34
CA ASP A 125 -9.28 0.06 20.82
C ASP A 125 -10.54 -0.74 20.49
N MET A 126 -10.39 -1.86 19.75
CA MET A 126 -11.44 -2.87 19.57
C MET A 126 -12.01 -3.33 20.93
N GLY A 127 -11.15 -3.43 21.96
CA GLY A 127 -11.55 -3.74 23.33
C GLY A 127 -12.34 -2.62 24.01
N ARG A 128 -11.93 -1.35 23.88
CA ARG A 128 -12.71 -0.19 24.39
C ARG A 128 -14.09 -0.17 23.74
N PHE A 129 -14.13 -0.25 22.41
CA PHE A 129 -15.35 -0.30 21.61
C PHE A 129 -16.32 -1.40 22.07
N ALA A 130 -15.82 -2.58 22.43
CA ALA A 130 -16.66 -3.67 22.93
C ALA A 130 -17.22 -3.45 24.35
N THR A 131 -16.67 -2.51 25.13
CA THR A 131 -17.18 -2.11 26.45
C THR A 131 -18.01 -0.82 26.46
N GLU A 132 -17.75 0.11 25.53
CA GLU A 132 -18.35 1.44 25.53
C GLU A 132 -19.78 1.46 24.94
N PRO A 133 -20.65 2.42 25.33
CA PRO A 133 -22.00 2.53 24.76
C PRO A 133 -22.00 2.90 23.28
N GLY A 134 -22.98 2.39 22.53
CA GLY A 134 -23.24 2.80 21.13
C GLY A 134 -22.83 1.76 20.09
N ASP A 135 -23.65 1.62 19.05
CA ASP A 135 -23.62 0.50 18.10
C ASP A 135 -23.54 0.99 16.63
N PRO A 136 -22.51 1.77 16.25
CA PRO A 136 -22.52 2.62 15.05
C PRO A 136 -22.65 1.85 13.73
N ARG A 137 -22.12 0.62 13.61
CA ARG A 137 -22.23 -0.22 12.41
C ARG A 137 -22.90 -1.59 12.66
N LYS A 138 -23.72 -1.71 13.71
CA LYS A 138 -24.33 -2.99 14.13
C LYS A 138 -25.23 -3.62 13.06
N ALA A 139 -25.97 -2.83 12.30
CA ALA A 139 -26.88 -3.37 11.27
C ALA A 139 -26.13 -3.98 10.07
N GLU A 140 -24.82 -3.73 9.96
CA GLU A 140 -23.94 -4.30 8.95
C GLU A 140 -23.16 -5.49 9.52
N PHE A 141 -22.24 -5.27 10.47
CA PHE A 141 -21.21 -6.26 10.83
C PHE A 141 -21.64 -7.28 11.92
N TYR A 142 -22.52 -6.91 12.84
CA TYR A 142 -22.90 -7.75 13.99
C TYR A 142 -24.41 -7.68 14.37
N PRO A 143 -25.35 -7.77 13.41
CA PRO A 143 -26.77 -7.51 13.66
C PRO A 143 -27.47 -8.52 14.58
N ARG A 144 -26.84 -9.68 14.84
CA ARG A 144 -27.33 -10.77 15.71
C ARG A 144 -26.49 -10.97 16.97
N VAL A 145 -25.47 -10.13 17.22
CA VAL A 145 -24.53 -10.29 18.33
C VAL A 145 -24.45 -8.99 19.14
N ASP A 146 -24.45 -9.12 20.46
CA ASP A 146 -24.23 -8.00 21.37
C ASP A 146 -22.74 -7.86 21.70
N LYS A 147 -22.23 -6.62 21.74
CA LYS A 147 -20.78 -6.33 21.87
C LYS A 147 -20.13 -6.97 23.11
N GLN A 148 -20.91 -7.14 24.18
CA GLN A 148 -20.48 -7.79 25.43
C GLN A 148 -20.02 -9.24 25.20
N ASP A 149 -20.54 -9.92 24.18
CA ASP A 149 -20.23 -11.30 23.83
C ASP A 149 -19.01 -11.45 22.89
N PHE A 150 -18.43 -10.36 22.37
CA PHE A 150 -17.36 -10.44 21.37
C PHE A 150 -16.15 -11.28 21.82
N TRP A 151 -15.74 -11.19 23.10
CA TRP A 151 -14.68 -12.06 23.65
C TRP A 151 -15.15 -13.51 23.90
N ARG A 152 -16.42 -13.71 24.25
CA ARG A 152 -16.99 -15.05 24.52
C ARG A 152 -17.13 -15.87 23.24
N LEU A 153 -17.54 -15.20 22.16
CA LEU A 153 -17.67 -15.77 20.83
C LEU A 153 -16.33 -15.80 20.09
N GLY A 154 -15.41 -14.89 20.42
CA GLY A 154 -14.02 -14.90 19.95
C GLY A 154 -13.76 -14.06 18.70
N TYR A 155 -14.60 -13.04 18.45
CA TYR A 155 -14.44 -12.03 17.38
C TYR A 155 -13.52 -10.86 17.80
N VAL A 156 -13.35 -10.63 19.11
CA VAL A 156 -12.35 -9.69 19.65
C VAL A 156 -11.41 -10.45 20.58
N ALA A 157 -10.12 -10.42 20.26
CA ALA A 157 -9.07 -11.03 21.07
C ALA A 157 -8.52 -10.05 22.12
N ARG A 158 -7.97 -10.56 23.22
CA ARG A 158 -7.16 -9.74 24.16
C ARG A 158 -5.70 -9.58 23.73
N VAL A 159 -5.24 -10.47 22.85
CA VAL A 159 -3.91 -10.48 22.22
C VAL A 159 -4.11 -11.03 20.82
N SER A 160 -3.74 -10.29 19.77
CA SER A 160 -3.92 -10.73 18.38
C SER A 160 -2.62 -11.28 17.79
N ASN A 161 -2.72 -12.28 16.89
CA ASN A 161 -1.57 -12.71 16.09
C ASN A 161 -1.17 -11.64 15.05
N HIS A 162 -2.09 -10.78 14.61
CA HIS A 162 -1.78 -9.64 13.74
C HIS A 162 -0.73 -8.71 14.35
N SER A 163 -0.71 -8.54 15.68
CA SER A 163 0.31 -7.73 16.36
C SER A 163 1.72 -8.33 16.31
N LYS A 164 1.90 -9.54 15.75
CA LYS A 164 3.19 -10.17 15.43
C LYS A 164 3.62 -9.97 13.97
N GLY A 165 2.77 -9.40 13.13
CA GLY A 165 3.06 -9.13 11.71
C GLY A 165 3.06 -10.35 10.78
N THR A 166 2.72 -11.55 11.27
CA THR A 166 2.66 -12.78 10.45
C THR A 166 1.24 -13.16 10.02
N THR A 167 0.24 -12.36 10.37
CA THR A 167 -1.19 -12.65 10.11
C THR A 167 -1.75 -11.68 9.10
N VAL A 168 -2.70 -12.16 8.30
CA VAL A 168 -3.38 -11.37 7.27
C VAL A 168 -4.86 -11.77 7.21
N ASP A 169 -5.71 -10.76 7.12
CA ASP A 169 -7.13 -10.90 6.81
C ASP A 169 -7.33 -10.55 5.33
N LEU A 170 -7.79 -11.50 4.50
CA LEU A 170 -7.86 -11.32 3.05
C LEU A 170 -9.00 -12.07 2.35
N THR A 171 -9.19 -11.73 1.08
CA THR A 171 -10.16 -12.34 0.16
C THR A 171 -9.57 -12.46 -1.25
N MET A 172 -10.37 -13.00 -2.18
CA MET A 172 -10.04 -13.15 -3.60
C MET A 172 -10.87 -12.20 -4.48
N THR A 173 -10.25 -11.67 -5.53
CA THR A 173 -10.90 -10.98 -6.66
C THR A 173 -10.80 -11.87 -7.92
N GLY A 174 -11.66 -11.65 -8.93
CA GLY A 174 -11.70 -12.52 -10.12
C GLY A 174 -12.96 -12.38 -10.96
N PRO A 175 -13.21 -13.28 -11.93
CA PRO A 175 -14.23 -13.09 -12.98
C PRO A 175 -15.68 -12.94 -12.48
N ASP A 176 -16.03 -13.63 -11.39
CA ASP A 176 -17.37 -13.57 -10.78
C ASP A 176 -17.52 -12.46 -9.72
N ALA A 177 -16.51 -11.59 -9.56
CA ALA A 177 -16.54 -10.51 -8.58
C ALA A 177 -17.39 -9.33 -9.09
N LEU A 178 -18.35 -8.88 -8.28
CA LEU A 178 -19.12 -7.67 -8.58
C LEU A 178 -18.23 -6.42 -8.42
N PRO A 179 -18.31 -5.42 -9.31
CA PRO A 179 -17.54 -4.19 -9.20
C PRO A 179 -17.70 -3.50 -7.84
N ALA A 180 -16.59 -3.01 -7.29
CA ALA A 180 -16.56 -2.33 -5.99
C ALA A 180 -17.38 -1.02 -6.02
N ASP A 181 -18.11 -0.76 -4.94
CA ASP A 181 -18.77 0.52 -4.68
C ASP A 181 -17.82 1.49 -3.96
N LEU A 182 -17.99 2.79 -4.17
CA LEU A 182 -17.34 3.79 -3.31
C LEU A 182 -18.13 3.90 -1.99
N TRP A 183 -17.49 3.52 -0.88
CA TRP A 183 -18.09 3.69 0.45
C TRP A 183 -18.14 5.16 0.88
N THR A 184 -19.17 5.52 1.64
CA THR A 184 -19.27 6.81 2.33
C THR A 184 -19.82 6.60 3.74
N PRO A 185 -19.56 7.51 4.71
CA PRO A 185 -20.13 7.40 6.05
C PRO A 185 -21.67 7.37 6.09
N SER A 186 -22.33 7.95 5.08
CA SER A 186 -23.79 7.95 4.89
C SER A 186 -24.31 6.75 4.09
N ALA A 187 -23.45 5.83 3.64
CA ALA A 187 -23.87 4.62 2.96
C ALA A 187 -24.75 3.75 3.87
N ARG A 188 -25.87 3.26 3.31
CA ARG A 188 -26.82 2.40 4.01
C ARG A 188 -26.12 1.12 4.47
N GLN A 189 -26.19 0.84 5.77
CA GLN A 189 -25.79 -0.44 6.34
C GLN A 189 -26.66 -1.58 5.78
N VAL A 190 -26.01 -2.66 5.38
CA VAL A 190 -26.65 -3.92 4.94
C VAL A 190 -26.01 -5.06 5.70
N ASP A 191 -26.83 -5.97 6.22
CA ASP A 191 -26.40 -7.19 6.93
C ASP A 191 -25.28 -7.92 6.18
N CYS A 192 -24.16 -8.16 6.86
CA CYS A 192 -23.00 -8.83 6.30
C CYS A 192 -23.27 -10.28 5.83
N THR A 193 -24.45 -10.84 6.16
CA THR A 193 -24.92 -12.15 5.70
C THR A 193 -26.07 -12.09 4.68
N ALA A 194 -26.46 -10.88 4.22
CA ALA A 194 -27.42 -10.73 3.12
C ALA A 194 -26.91 -11.42 1.82
N PRO A 195 -27.78 -11.72 0.85
CA PRO A 195 -27.36 -12.27 -0.44
C PRO A 195 -26.28 -11.43 -1.12
N TYR A 196 -25.31 -12.07 -1.78
CA TYR A 196 -24.10 -11.42 -2.30
C TYR A 196 -24.35 -10.11 -3.06
N GLY A 197 -25.21 -10.13 -4.09
CA GLY A 197 -25.59 -8.94 -4.87
C GLY A 197 -26.49 -7.91 -4.15
N GLN A 198 -26.70 -8.05 -2.84
CA GLN A 198 -27.37 -7.07 -1.98
C GLN A 198 -26.45 -6.46 -0.91
N ARG A 199 -25.35 -7.15 -0.56
CA ARG A 199 -24.32 -6.62 0.35
C ARG A 199 -23.61 -5.43 -0.30
N TRP A 200 -22.95 -4.60 0.50
CA TRP A 200 -22.02 -3.60 -0.04
C TRP A 200 -20.89 -4.32 -0.80
N ARG A 201 -20.49 -3.78 -1.96
CA ARG A 201 -19.57 -4.45 -2.88
C ARG A 201 -18.14 -3.96 -2.66
N ASP A 202 -17.28 -4.87 -2.24
CA ASP A 202 -15.84 -4.66 -1.97
C ASP A 202 -14.94 -5.00 -3.17
N GLY A 203 -15.52 -5.44 -4.29
CA GLY A 203 -14.78 -5.95 -5.45
C GLY A 203 -14.25 -7.37 -5.26
N ALA A 204 -14.67 -8.11 -4.23
CA ALA A 204 -14.29 -9.49 -3.99
C ALA A 204 -15.37 -10.49 -4.45
N LEU A 205 -14.98 -11.76 -4.60
CA LEU A 205 -15.89 -12.87 -4.88
C LEU A 205 -16.91 -13.10 -3.74
N ASP A 206 -18.02 -13.80 -4.03
CA ASP A 206 -18.90 -14.26 -2.94
C ASP A 206 -18.14 -15.23 -2.02
N MET A 207 -17.95 -14.80 -0.77
CA MET A 207 -17.40 -15.61 0.31
C MET A 207 -18.47 -15.94 1.36
N GLY A 208 -19.75 -15.84 1.00
CA GLY A 208 -20.91 -16.20 1.84
C GLY A 208 -21.29 -15.12 2.87
N THR A 209 -20.32 -14.33 3.32
CA THR A 209 -20.50 -13.11 4.11
C THR A 209 -19.62 -11.99 3.56
N GLY A 210 -19.78 -10.77 4.08
CA GLY A 210 -18.71 -9.76 4.05
C GLY A 210 -17.56 -10.09 5.01
N PHE A 211 -16.50 -9.28 4.95
CA PHE A 211 -15.44 -9.20 5.95
C PHE A 211 -15.95 -8.62 7.29
N ASP A 212 -15.27 -8.90 8.41
CA ASP A 212 -15.65 -8.53 9.79
C ASP A 212 -17.11 -8.91 10.15
N CYS A 213 -17.66 -9.93 9.50
CA CYS A 213 -19.01 -10.39 9.75
C CYS A 213 -19.03 -11.28 11.01
N PHE A 214 -19.47 -10.73 12.13
CA PHE A 214 -19.50 -11.42 13.42
C PHE A 214 -20.76 -12.30 13.51
N ASP A 215 -20.76 -13.37 12.72
CA ASP A 215 -21.84 -14.33 12.55
C ASP A 215 -21.26 -15.74 12.35
N GLU A 216 -21.95 -16.79 12.79
CA GLU A 216 -21.47 -18.17 12.58
C GLU A 216 -21.32 -18.53 11.10
N ARG A 217 -22.00 -17.81 10.18
CA ARG A 217 -21.80 -17.92 8.74
C ARG A 217 -20.40 -17.55 8.28
N ALA A 218 -19.65 -16.75 9.04
CA ALA A 218 -18.25 -16.44 8.75
C ALA A 218 -17.29 -17.61 9.05
N HIS A 219 -17.71 -18.58 9.88
CA HIS A 219 -16.93 -19.80 10.14
C HIS A 219 -16.62 -20.53 8.84
N THR A 220 -15.35 -20.88 8.60
CA THR A 220 -14.82 -21.27 7.29
C THR A 220 -15.66 -22.36 6.61
N ASP A 221 -15.96 -23.43 7.35
CA ASP A 221 -16.71 -24.60 6.88
C ASP A 221 -18.23 -24.56 7.13
N ASN A 222 -18.80 -23.38 7.43
CA ASN A 222 -20.24 -23.25 7.72
C ASN A 222 -21.10 -23.87 6.60
N PRO A 223 -22.04 -24.79 6.92
CA PRO A 223 -22.82 -25.52 5.91
C PRO A 223 -24.00 -24.75 5.31
N THR A 224 -24.26 -23.52 5.76
CA THR A 224 -25.44 -22.71 5.35
C THR A 224 -25.15 -21.66 4.28
N ILE A 225 -23.89 -21.52 3.84
CA ILE A 225 -23.48 -20.62 2.75
C ILE A 225 -23.73 -21.25 1.36
N THR A 226 -23.63 -20.45 0.30
CA THR A 226 -23.79 -20.92 -1.09
C THR A 226 -22.67 -21.91 -1.47
N ALA A 227 -22.94 -22.79 -2.44
CA ALA A 227 -21.92 -23.71 -2.96
C ALA A 227 -20.71 -22.97 -3.57
N ALA A 228 -20.96 -21.85 -4.27
CA ALA A 228 -19.93 -20.98 -4.80
C ALA A 228 -19.08 -20.33 -3.68
N ALA A 229 -19.72 -19.78 -2.64
CA ALA A 229 -19.01 -19.26 -1.47
C ALA A 229 -18.14 -20.31 -0.79
N LYS A 230 -18.64 -21.53 -0.65
CA LYS A 230 -17.87 -22.63 -0.09
C LYS A 230 -16.68 -23.00 -0.97
N GLU A 231 -16.83 -23.01 -2.30
CA GLU A 231 -15.71 -23.25 -3.21
C GLU A 231 -14.66 -22.13 -3.12
N ASN A 232 -15.07 -20.86 -3.11
CA ASN A 232 -14.17 -19.70 -3.04
C ASN A 232 -13.34 -19.69 -1.75
N ARG A 233 -13.96 -19.92 -0.59
CA ARG A 233 -13.24 -20.07 0.69
C ARG A 233 -12.24 -21.21 0.66
N GLN A 234 -12.65 -22.35 0.11
CA GLN A 234 -11.82 -23.55 0.01
C GLN A 234 -10.71 -23.41 -1.05
N ARG A 235 -10.90 -22.56 -2.07
CA ARG A 235 -9.88 -22.16 -3.05
C ARG A 235 -8.82 -21.27 -2.41
N LEU A 236 -9.23 -20.27 -1.63
CA LEU A 236 -8.34 -19.42 -0.84
C LEU A 236 -7.56 -20.24 0.19
N SER A 237 -8.26 -21.06 0.99
CA SER A 237 -7.64 -21.87 2.06
C SER A 237 -6.53 -22.78 1.53
N ARG A 238 -6.80 -23.57 0.47
CA ARG A 238 -5.78 -24.44 -0.14
C ARG A 238 -4.59 -23.66 -0.73
N ALA A 239 -4.81 -22.45 -1.24
CA ALA A 239 -3.75 -21.61 -1.79
C ALA A 239 -2.85 -21.04 -0.67
N MET A 240 -3.46 -20.59 0.42
CA MET A 240 -2.77 -20.09 1.62
C MET A 240 -2.00 -21.21 2.36
N GLU A 241 -2.63 -22.36 2.59
CA GLU A 241 -2.04 -23.53 3.26
C GLU A 241 -0.79 -24.03 2.53
N LYS A 242 -0.83 -24.08 1.19
CA LYS A 242 0.30 -24.50 0.35
C LYS A 242 1.56 -23.66 0.57
N GLU A 243 1.41 -22.39 0.94
CA GLU A 243 2.53 -21.46 1.16
C GLU A 243 2.87 -21.24 2.64
N GLY A 244 2.33 -22.07 3.56
CA GLY A 244 2.71 -22.10 4.97
C GLY A 244 1.86 -21.22 5.89
N PHE A 245 0.67 -20.82 5.45
CA PHE A 245 -0.35 -20.18 6.31
C PHE A 245 -1.29 -21.21 6.93
N THR A 246 -1.95 -20.84 8.04
CA THR A 246 -3.01 -21.62 8.68
C THR A 246 -4.22 -20.73 8.91
N GLY A 247 -5.40 -21.16 8.44
CA GLY A 247 -6.65 -20.43 8.60
C GLY A 247 -7.27 -20.57 10.00
N TYR A 248 -8.00 -19.55 10.46
CA TYR A 248 -8.79 -19.62 11.70
C TYR A 248 -10.23 -20.05 11.38
N SER A 249 -10.69 -21.13 12.03
CA SER A 249 -11.95 -21.81 11.68
C SER A 249 -13.22 -20.98 11.85
N LYS A 250 -13.17 -19.83 12.53
CA LYS A 250 -14.31 -18.92 12.69
C LYS A 250 -14.35 -17.77 11.67
N GLU A 251 -13.27 -17.54 10.95
CA GLU A 251 -13.08 -16.33 10.13
C GLU A 251 -12.45 -16.74 8.81
N TRP A 252 -13.27 -16.94 7.78
CA TRP A 252 -12.81 -17.46 6.48
C TRP A 252 -11.71 -16.63 5.80
N TRP A 253 -11.57 -15.37 6.20
CA TRP A 253 -10.58 -14.41 5.70
C TRP A 253 -9.23 -14.48 6.45
N HIS A 254 -9.16 -15.11 7.62
CA HIS A 254 -8.06 -14.93 8.58
C HIS A 254 -7.00 -16.03 8.50
N PHE A 255 -5.75 -15.66 8.22
CA PHE A 255 -4.64 -16.60 8.03
C PHE A 255 -3.34 -16.17 8.73
N THR A 256 -2.76 -17.07 9.55
CA THR A 256 -1.46 -16.86 10.22
C THR A 256 -0.34 -17.64 9.52
N TYR A 257 0.73 -16.98 9.09
CA TYR A 257 1.96 -17.61 8.60
C TYR A 257 2.80 -18.20 9.75
N SER A 258 3.32 -19.41 9.55
CA SER A 258 4.00 -20.21 10.59
C SER A 258 5.43 -20.65 10.23
N GLY A 259 6.11 -19.96 9.30
CA GLY A 259 7.47 -20.30 8.88
C GLY A 259 8.55 -20.10 9.95
N GLU A 260 9.75 -20.65 9.72
CA GLU A 260 10.90 -20.43 10.59
C GLU A 260 11.23 -18.93 10.73
N GLY A 261 11.75 -18.52 11.89
CA GLY A 261 12.05 -17.12 12.17
C GLY A 261 10.85 -16.21 12.46
N SER A 262 9.60 -16.68 12.27
CA SER A 262 8.36 -15.93 12.54
C SER A 262 8.39 -15.19 13.89
N PRO A 263 8.16 -13.85 13.92
CA PRO A 263 8.11 -13.07 15.14
C PRO A 263 7.12 -13.63 16.18
N LYS A 264 7.57 -13.74 17.42
CA LYS A 264 6.79 -14.33 18.54
C LYS A 264 6.17 -13.27 19.45
N ASN A 265 6.76 -12.09 19.50
CA ASN A 265 6.35 -10.97 20.34
C ASN A 265 5.26 -10.15 19.63
N VAL A 266 4.35 -9.56 20.41
CA VAL A 266 3.49 -8.49 19.90
C VAL A 266 4.25 -7.16 19.86
N MET A 267 3.87 -6.29 18.93
CA MET A 267 4.52 -5.01 18.63
C MET A 267 3.50 -3.86 18.67
N ASP A 268 3.97 -2.62 18.89
CA ASP A 268 3.10 -1.44 19.01
C ASP A 268 3.62 -0.18 18.27
N PHE A 269 4.40 -0.35 17.22
CA PHE A 269 4.67 0.75 16.27
C PHE A 269 3.40 1.07 15.45
N PRO A 270 3.14 2.34 15.10
CA PRO A 270 2.02 2.70 14.24
C PRO A 270 2.28 2.33 12.77
N ILE A 271 1.21 2.12 12.01
CA ILE A 271 1.25 1.99 10.55
C ILE A 271 1.29 3.41 9.96
N THR A 272 2.46 3.84 9.52
CA THR A 272 2.66 5.09 8.76
C THR A 272 2.50 4.86 7.25
N PRO A 273 2.36 5.91 6.43
CA PRO A 273 2.49 5.77 4.97
C PRO A 273 3.88 5.23 4.61
N LEU A 274 3.97 4.47 3.52
CA LEU A 274 5.24 4.01 2.96
C LEU A 274 6.17 5.22 2.69
N GLY A 275 7.27 5.31 3.42
CA GLY A 275 8.23 6.40 3.29
C GLY A 275 8.96 6.33 1.95
N THR A 276 9.24 7.48 1.34
CA THR A 276 9.99 7.50 0.08
C THR A 276 11.41 6.94 0.24
N SER A 277 12.04 7.19 1.39
CA SER A 277 13.25 6.51 1.85
C SER A 277 13.12 4.99 1.74
N ASP A 278 12.04 4.44 2.27
CA ASP A 278 11.85 3.00 2.51
C ASP A 278 11.77 2.24 1.17
N VAL A 279 11.15 2.84 0.16
CA VAL A 279 11.12 2.34 -1.23
C VAL A 279 12.52 2.24 -1.82
N LEU A 280 13.32 3.29 -1.65
CA LEU A 280 14.67 3.41 -2.23
C LEU A 280 15.72 2.61 -1.45
N ASP A 281 15.53 2.43 -0.13
CA ASP A 281 16.34 1.61 0.75
C ASP A 281 16.05 0.11 0.66
N ALA A 282 14.87 -0.29 0.16
CA ALA A 282 14.57 -1.65 -0.28
C ALA A 282 15.17 -2.02 -1.64
N SER A 283 15.82 -1.08 -2.36
CA SER A 283 16.39 -1.27 -3.69
C SER A 283 17.92 -1.36 -3.68
N ASN A 284 18.46 -2.34 -4.40
CA ASN A 284 19.90 -2.53 -4.60
C ASN A 284 20.39 -2.02 -5.97
N GLN A 285 19.50 -1.70 -6.91
CA GLN A 285 19.83 -1.19 -8.25
C GLN A 285 18.97 0.03 -8.60
N LEU A 286 19.62 1.15 -8.88
CA LEU A 286 18.96 2.41 -9.21
C LEU A 286 19.42 2.92 -10.58
N ILE A 287 18.49 3.28 -11.46
CA ILE A 287 18.78 4.10 -12.63
C ILE A 287 18.15 5.48 -12.44
N VAL A 288 19.01 6.49 -12.37
CA VAL A 288 18.62 7.90 -12.25
C VAL A 288 18.62 8.52 -13.63
N VAL A 289 17.47 8.99 -14.10
CA VAL A 289 17.34 9.80 -15.32
C VAL A 289 17.06 11.24 -14.94
N THR A 290 17.86 12.18 -15.45
CA THR A 290 17.70 13.60 -15.16
C THR A 290 17.73 14.48 -16.40
N THR A 291 16.82 15.44 -16.46
CA THR A 291 16.78 16.54 -17.44
C THR A 291 17.07 17.87 -16.74
N LYS A 292 17.61 18.86 -17.45
CA LYS A 292 17.93 20.17 -16.82
C LYS A 292 16.67 20.94 -16.40
N ASN A 293 15.53 20.78 -17.07
CA ASN A 293 14.23 21.29 -16.66
C ASN A 293 13.04 20.43 -17.15
N TRP A 294 11.83 20.80 -16.74
CA TRP A 294 10.53 20.14 -17.05
C TRP A 294 10.16 20.06 -18.55
N THR A 295 10.81 20.83 -19.42
CA THR A 295 10.52 20.91 -20.87
C THR A 295 11.67 20.41 -21.75
N ASP A 296 12.83 20.08 -21.18
CA ASP A 296 13.94 19.53 -21.97
C ASP A 296 13.64 18.12 -22.46
N ILE A 297 13.88 17.89 -23.76
CA ILE A 297 13.71 16.57 -24.40
C ILE A 297 14.96 15.68 -24.30
N GLN A 298 16.06 16.20 -23.73
CA GLN A 298 17.33 15.51 -23.55
C GLN A 298 17.67 15.39 -22.06
N GLY A 299 18.25 14.26 -21.68
CA GLY A 299 18.68 13.98 -20.32
C GLY A 299 19.87 13.04 -20.25
N THR A 300 20.29 12.73 -19.03
CA THR A 300 21.36 11.78 -18.73
C THR A 300 20.84 10.69 -17.80
N ALA A 301 21.16 9.43 -18.12
CA ALA A 301 20.92 8.27 -17.29
C ALA A 301 22.22 7.81 -16.60
N GLN A 302 22.20 7.68 -15.28
CA GLN A 302 23.29 7.09 -14.50
C GLN A 302 22.77 5.87 -13.73
N ARG A 303 23.48 4.76 -13.83
CA ARG A 303 23.22 3.52 -13.08
C ARG A 303 23.96 3.54 -11.75
N TYR A 304 23.38 2.93 -10.72
CA TYR A 304 23.97 2.78 -9.40
C TYR A 304 23.66 1.41 -8.79
N GLU A 305 24.60 0.91 -7.99
CA GLU A 305 24.44 -0.29 -7.16
C GLU A 305 24.60 0.05 -5.68
N ARG A 306 23.86 -0.62 -4.80
CA ARG A 306 23.89 -0.38 -3.35
C ARG A 306 25.06 -1.13 -2.69
N HIS A 307 25.87 -0.39 -1.94
CA HIS A 307 26.98 -0.91 -1.13
C HIS A 307 26.73 -0.55 0.34
N GLY A 308 26.03 -1.43 1.06
CA GLY A 308 25.59 -1.16 2.43
C GLY A 308 24.42 -0.17 2.44
N LYS A 309 24.60 1.00 3.07
CA LYS A 309 23.55 2.04 3.17
C LYS A 309 23.62 3.13 2.09
N THR A 310 24.56 3.02 1.13
CA THR A 310 24.75 4.04 0.07
C THR A 310 24.83 3.43 -1.32
N PHE A 311 24.34 4.17 -2.31
CA PHE A 311 24.50 3.86 -3.73
C PHE A 311 25.87 4.34 -4.26
N ARG A 312 26.46 3.60 -5.20
CA ARG A 312 27.67 4.00 -5.96
C ARG A 312 27.41 3.91 -7.46
N LYS A 313 28.00 4.83 -8.25
CA LYS A 313 27.86 4.85 -9.70
C LYS A 313 28.39 3.55 -10.31
N TYR A 314 27.56 2.88 -11.09
CA TYR A 314 27.91 1.68 -11.85
C TYR A 314 28.23 2.08 -13.30
N GLN A 315 29.53 2.08 -13.61
CA GLN A 315 30.08 2.57 -14.89
C GLN A 315 29.68 4.03 -15.21
N ASP A 316 30.06 4.51 -16.39
CA ASP A 316 29.71 5.84 -16.86
C ASP A 316 28.20 5.99 -17.13
N SER A 317 27.74 7.24 -17.09
CA SER A 317 26.41 7.64 -17.53
C SER A 317 26.28 7.68 -19.05
N PHE A 318 25.04 7.68 -19.54
CA PHE A 318 24.74 7.73 -20.98
C PHE A 318 23.61 8.72 -21.29
N PRO A 319 23.62 9.32 -22.49
CA PRO A 319 22.56 10.23 -22.94
C PRO A 319 21.22 9.51 -23.19
N VAL A 320 20.12 10.20 -22.91
CA VAL A 320 18.75 9.76 -23.24
C VAL A 320 17.93 10.90 -23.84
N VAL A 321 16.91 10.55 -24.62
CA VAL A 321 15.84 11.46 -25.05
C VAL A 321 14.52 11.08 -24.38
N LEU A 322 13.64 12.05 -24.18
CA LEU A 322 12.38 11.88 -23.45
C LEU A 322 11.20 12.28 -24.35
N GLY A 323 10.00 12.36 -23.78
CA GLY A 323 8.81 12.86 -24.49
C GLY A 323 9.03 14.23 -25.11
N LYS A 324 8.44 14.47 -26.28
CA LYS A 324 8.45 15.74 -27.06
C LYS A 324 8.12 17.01 -26.26
N SER A 325 7.44 16.88 -25.12
CA SER A 325 7.03 17.95 -24.22
C SER A 325 7.84 17.98 -22.90
N GLY A 326 8.90 17.16 -22.77
CA GLY A 326 9.72 17.01 -21.56
C GLY A 326 9.16 16.02 -20.54
N LEU A 327 9.12 16.42 -19.26
CA LEU A 327 8.68 15.61 -18.11
C LEU A 327 7.38 16.12 -17.47
N ALA A 328 6.66 15.25 -16.76
CA ALA A 328 5.60 15.57 -15.80
C ALA A 328 5.45 14.49 -14.72
N TRP A 329 5.03 14.86 -13.51
CA TRP A 329 4.81 13.92 -12.39
C TRP A 329 3.84 12.80 -12.78
N GLY A 330 4.34 11.56 -12.75
CA GLY A 330 3.59 10.34 -13.06
C GLY A 330 3.16 9.58 -11.82
N LYS A 331 2.32 8.55 -12.02
CA LYS A 331 1.80 7.68 -10.97
C LYS A 331 2.76 6.51 -10.75
N GLY A 332 3.73 6.70 -9.85
CA GLY A 332 4.74 5.69 -9.49
C GLY A 332 4.57 5.12 -8.08
N LEU A 333 5.65 4.57 -7.53
CA LEU A 333 5.71 4.05 -6.15
C LEU A 333 5.57 5.12 -5.06
N ILE A 334 5.88 6.37 -5.41
CA ILE A 334 5.74 7.53 -4.54
C ILE A 334 4.84 8.54 -5.24
N SER A 335 3.77 8.94 -4.53
CA SER A 335 2.94 10.05 -4.98
C SER A 335 3.70 11.37 -4.77
N ALA A 336 4.01 12.03 -5.88
CA ALA A 336 4.59 13.37 -5.90
C ALA A 336 3.51 14.46 -6.10
N GLU A 337 2.22 14.14 -5.94
CA GLU A 337 1.06 14.99 -6.31
C GLU A 337 1.00 16.36 -5.61
N GLN A 338 1.77 16.56 -4.53
CA GLN A 338 1.89 17.83 -3.80
C GLN A 338 3.15 18.66 -4.19
N SER A 339 3.91 18.23 -5.20
CA SER A 339 5.17 18.83 -5.63
C SER A 339 4.99 19.78 -6.80
N GLU A 340 5.72 20.90 -6.85
CA GLU A 340 5.72 21.78 -8.02
C GLU A 340 6.19 21.04 -9.29
N GLY A 341 5.37 21.13 -10.34
CA GLY A 341 5.63 20.55 -11.66
C GLY A 341 4.33 20.35 -12.44
N PRO A 342 4.41 20.12 -13.77
CA PRO A 342 3.28 19.61 -14.52
C PRO A 342 2.97 18.17 -14.09
N VAL A 343 1.69 17.79 -14.07
CA VAL A 343 1.22 16.42 -13.76
C VAL A 343 0.90 15.68 -15.06
N LYS A 344 1.25 14.39 -15.13
CA LYS A 344 1.12 13.59 -16.35
C LYS A 344 -0.34 13.21 -16.62
N HIS A 345 -0.75 13.32 -17.87
CA HIS A 345 -2.01 12.82 -18.37
C HIS A 345 -1.83 12.19 -19.76
N GLU A 346 -2.89 11.58 -20.29
CA GLU A 346 -2.82 10.95 -21.60
C GLU A 346 -2.63 11.97 -22.73
N GLY A 347 -1.81 11.62 -23.72
CA GLY A 347 -1.50 12.47 -24.87
C GLY A 347 -0.65 13.72 -24.61
N ASP A 348 -0.19 13.95 -23.37
CA ASP A 348 0.57 15.17 -22.97
C ASP A 348 1.92 15.36 -23.69
N GLY A 349 2.46 14.30 -24.27
CA GLY A 349 3.77 14.29 -24.93
C GLY A 349 4.96 14.19 -23.97
N LYS A 350 4.74 13.89 -22.69
CA LYS A 350 5.75 13.94 -21.62
C LYS A 350 6.09 12.56 -21.08
N ALA A 351 7.34 12.38 -20.66
CA ALA A 351 7.74 11.20 -19.88
C ALA A 351 7.44 11.39 -18.39
N PRO A 352 7.11 10.31 -17.65
CA PRO A 352 6.74 10.42 -16.24
C PRO A 352 7.97 10.73 -15.37
N ALA A 353 7.81 11.68 -14.47
CA ALA A 353 8.73 11.95 -13.37
C ALA A 353 8.20 11.33 -12.08
N GLY A 354 9.09 10.86 -11.21
CA GLY A 354 8.76 10.09 -10.01
C GLY A 354 9.73 8.93 -9.79
N VAL A 355 9.27 7.91 -9.07
CA VAL A 355 10.01 6.67 -8.82
C VAL A 355 9.16 5.47 -9.26
N PHE A 356 9.72 4.59 -10.09
CA PHE A 356 8.98 3.52 -10.77
C PHE A 356 9.72 2.19 -10.67
N LYS A 357 8.99 1.08 -10.65
CA LYS A 357 9.58 -0.25 -10.91
C LYS A 357 9.89 -0.41 -12.38
N LEU A 358 10.93 -1.19 -12.68
CA LEU A 358 11.23 -1.68 -14.02
C LEU A 358 10.71 -3.12 -14.13
N GLY A 359 9.63 -3.29 -14.89
CA GLY A 359 8.91 -4.53 -15.01
C GLY A 359 9.45 -5.44 -16.11
N THR A 360 8.55 -6.00 -16.91
CA THR A 360 8.86 -6.90 -18.01
C THR A 360 9.70 -6.22 -19.10
N ALA A 361 10.85 -6.81 -19.43
CA ALA A 361 11.61 -6.51 -20.64
C ALA A 361 10.92 -7.13 -21.86
N PHE A 362 11.07 -6.54 -23.04
CA PHE A 362 10.45 -7.03 -24.27
C PHE A 362 11.35 -6.86 -25.50
N GLY A 363 11.07 -7.60 -26.57
CA GLY A 363 11.78 -7.43 -27.83
C GLY A 363 11.35 -8.37 -28.94
N TYR A 364 12.04 -8.28 -30.08
CA TYR A 364 11.63 -8.94 -31.33
C TYR A 364 12.15 -10.38 -31.50
N ASP A 365 13.16 -10.74 -30.72
CA ASP A 365 13.87 -12.02 -30.81
C ASP A 365 13.31 -13.01 -29.77
N ALA A 366 13.39 -14.32 -30.05
CA ALA A 366 12.75 -15.35 -29.21
C ALA A 366 13.35 -15.48 -27.80
N THR A 367 14.53 -14.92 -27.58
CA THR A 367 15.28 -14.90 -26.32
C THR A 367 16.14 -13.64 -26.26
N ALA A 368 16.30 -13.03 -25.08
CA ALA A 368 17.23 -11.92 -24.86
C ALA A 368 18.15 -12.18 -23.66
N GLU A 369 19.33 -11.56 -23.65
CA GLU A 369 20.27 -11.61 -22.54
C GLU A 369 19.81 -10.67 -21.40
N THR A 370 18.81 -11.10 -20.65
CA THR A 370 18.29 -10.37 -19.48
C THR A 370 17.88 -11.30 -18.34
N ARG A 371 17.84 -10.73 -17.13
CA ARG A 371 17.35 -11.40 -15.91
C ARG A 371 15.94 -10.95 -15.52
N LEU A 372 15.43 -9.88 -16.15
CA LEU A 372 14.03 -9.46 -16.03
C LEU A 372 13.11 -10.51 -16.68
N PRO A 373 11.81 -10.55 -16.32
CA PRO A 373 10.82 -11.26 -17.14
C PRO A 373 10.89 -10.75 -18.59
N TYR A 374 10.80 -11.64 -19.58
CA TYR A 374 10.96 -11.28 -21.00
C TYR A 374 9.73 -11.66 -21.82
N LEU A 375 9.18 -10.68 -22.55
CA LEU A 375 8.07 -10.85 -23.49
C LEU A 375 8.57 -10.77 -24.95
N VAL A 376 8.37 -11.84 -25.71
CA VAL A 376 8.61 -11.84 -27.17
C VAL A 376 7.43 -11.14 -27.85
N LEU A 377 7.70 -10.04 -28.56
CA LEU A 377 6.69 -9.27 -29.27
C LEU A 377 6.31 -9.97 -30.58
N THR A 378 5.04 -10.33 -30.74
CA THR A 378 4.46 -10.86 -31.97
C THR A 378 4.12 -9.73 -32.95
N SER A 379 3.70 -10.06 -34.18
CA SER A 379 3.13 -9.07 -35.12
C SER A 379 1.77 -8.51 -34.69
N THR A 380 1.19 -9.04 -33.61
CA THR A 380 -0.12 -8.67 -33.06
C THR A 380 -0.03 -8.19 -31.61
N THR A 381 1.18 -8.02 -31.06
CA THR A 381 1.36 -7.40 -29.75
C THR A 381 1.13 -5.89 -29.85
N GLU A 382 0.20 -5.39 -29.05
CA GLU A 382 -0.17 -3.98 -28.94
C GLU A 382 -0.03 -3.54 -27.47
N CYS A 383 0.28 -2.26 -27.24
CA CYS A 383 0.02 -1.61 -25.95
C CYS A 383 -1.22 -0.73 -26.08
N VAL A 384 -2.15 -0.82 -25.12
CA VAL A 384 -3.45 -0.14 -25.22
C VAL A 384 -3.39 1.24 -24.58
N ASP A 385 -3.46 2.29 -25.40
CA ASP A 385 -3.49 3.71 -24.96
C ASP A 385 -4.91 4.31 -24.91
N ASP A 386 -5.93 3.58 -25.35
CA ASP A 386 -7.34 3.98 -25.19
C ASP A 386 -7.78 3.93 -23.72
N SER A 387 -7.81 5.09 -23.08
CA SER A 387 -8.24 5.28 -21.69
C SER A 387 -9.65 4.80 -21.34
N ASN A 388 -10.47 4.38 -22.30
CA ASN A 388 -11.80 3.80 -22.06
C ASN A 388 -11.78 2.27 -21.89
N SER A 389 -10.74 1.60 -22.41
CA SER A 389 -10.60 0.14 -22.43
C SER A 389 -10.46 -0.48 -21.04
N GLU A 390 -10.88 -1.74 -20.89
CA GLU A 390 -10.55 -2.61 -19.75
C GLU A 390 -9.08 -3.08 -19.73
N ARG A 391 -8.33 -2.85 -20.82
CA ARG A 391 -6.90 -3.18 -20.99
C ARG A 391 -5.98 -1.96 -21.02
N TYR A 392 -6.49 -0.77 -20.67
CA TYR A 392 -5.72 0.47 -20.72
C TYR A 392 -4.40 0.38 -19.92
N ASN A 393 -3.28 0.77 -20.56
CA ASN A 393 -1.91 0.63 -20.07
C ASN A 393 -1.41 -0.83 -19.92
N GLU A 394 -2.01 -1.81 -20.63
CA GLU A 394 -1.52 -3.18 -20.70
C GLU A 394 -0.85 -3.50 -22.06
N LEU A 395 0.13 -4.41 -22.03
CA LEU A 395 0.67 -5.08 -23.21
C LEU A 395 -0.13 -6.37 -23.47
N VAL A 396 -0.78 -6.45 -24.64
CA VAL A 396 -1.68 -7.55 -25.01
C VAL A 396 -1.33 -8.11 -26.40
N ASP A 397 -1.57 -9.39 -26.65
CA ASP A 397 -1.60 -9.91 -28.02
C ASP A 397 -3.04 -9.78 -28.56
N GLY A 398 -3.25 -8.83 -29.48
CA GLY A 398 -4.53 -8.54 -30.10
C GLY A 398 -5.12 -9.69 -30.95
N ALA A 399 -4.38 -10.78 -31.16
CA ALA A 399 -4.92 -12.01 -31.75
C ALA A 399 -5.56 -12.95 -30.71
N THR A 400 -5.34 -12.73 -29.40
CA THR A 400 -5.78 -13.64 -28.33
C THR A 400 -6.85 -13.07 -27.41
N VAL A 401 -7.09 -11.75 -27.43
CA VAL A 401 -8.08 -11.07 -26.60
C VAL A 401 -9.16 -10.38 -27.43
N SER A 402 -10.36 -10.21 -26.86
CA SER A 402 -11.42 -9.38 -27.44
C SER A 402 -10.99 -7.90 -27.43
N LYS A 403 -10.97 -7.26 -28.59
CA LYS A 403 -10.58 -5.85 -28.74
C LYS A 403 -11.75 -4.90 -28.40
N ASP A 404 -11.65 -4.19 -27.28
CA ASP A 404 -12.55 -3.11 -26.88
C ASP A 404 -11.98 -1.70 -27.12
N TRP A 405 -10.69 -1.60 -27.48
CA TRP A 405 -9.96 -0.35 -27.66
C TRP A 405 -9.94 0.16 -29.11
N THR A 406 -10.02 1.49 -29.25
CA THR A 406 -9.96 2.21 -30.54
C THR A 406 -8.56 2.73 -30.89
N SER A 407 -7.66 2.82 -29.91
CA SER A 407 -6.29 3.30 -30.05
C SER A 407 -5.30 2.38 -29.32
N SER A 408 -4.14 2.15 -29.94
CA SER A 408 -3.05 1.34 -29.40
C SER A 408 -1.71 1.61 -30.10
N GLU A 409 -0.61 1.47 -29.35
CA GLU A 409 0.73 1.41 -29.93
C GLU A 409 1.04 0.01 -30.46
N GLN A 410 1.49 -0.08 -31.72
CA GLN A 410 1.94 -1.35 -32.32
C GLN A 410 3.36 -1.67 -31.88
N MET A 411 3.54 -2.71 -31.06
CA MET A 411 4.83 -3.00 -30.43
C MET A 411 5.88 -3.53 -31.42
N ARG A 412 5.47 -4.13 -32.55
CA ARG A 412 6.39 -4.65 -33.59
C ARG A 412 6.36 -3.80 -34.86
N SER A 413 6.91 -2.59 -34.77
CA SER A 413 6.94 -1.57 -35.83
C SER A 413 8.09 -1.74 -36.83
N LYS A 414 8.00 -1.05 -37.98
CA LYS A 414 9.04 -1.03 -39.04
C LYS A 414 10.24 -0.13 -38.74
N ASP A 415 10.14 0.78 -37.77
CA ASP A 415 11.25 1.62 -37.31
C ASP A 415 11.99 1.03 -36.11
N GLU A 416 11.62 -0.19 -35.70
CA GLU A 416 12.34 -1.08 -34.78
C GLU A 416 12.69 -0.52 -33.39
N LEU A 417 12.08 0.60 -32.98
CA LEU A 417 12.35 1.24 -31.68
C LEU A 417 12.11 0.31 -30.49
N TYR A 418 11.14 -0.59 -30.64
CA TYR A 418 10.73 -1.59 -29.66
C TYR A 418 11.41 -2.96 -29.87
N ARG A 419 12.44 -3.05 -30.73
CA ARG A 419 13.27 -4.27 -30.89
C ARG A 419 13.85 -4.74 -29.55
N ASN A 420 14.20 -3.80 -28.68
CA ASN A 420 14.46 -3.99 -27.26
C ASN A 420 13.75 -2.88 -26.48
N GLY A 421 13.06 -3.24 -25.40
CA GLY A 421 12.48 -2.29 -24.47
C GLY A 421 12.22 -2.87 -23.08
N ILE A 422 11.85 -2.00 -22.13
CA ILE A 422 11.51 -2.37 -20.75
C ILE A 422 10.27 -1.59 -20.33
N PHE A 423 9.25 -2.29 -19.80
CA PHE A 423 8.07 -1.65 -19.27
C PHE A 423 8.40 -0.86 -17.99
N ILE A 424 8.04 0.42 -17.96
CA ILE A 424 8.14 1.26 -16.76
C ILE A 424 6.77 1.21 -16.08
N GLU A 425 6.71 0.79 -14.82
CA GLU A 425 5.46 0.69 -14.04
C GLU A 425 4.95 2.08 -13.58
N HIS A 426 4.78 2.99 -14.54
CA HIS A 426 3.97 4.19 -14.42
C HIS A 426 2.51 3.81 -14.67
N ASN A 427 1.61 4.32 -13.82
CA ASN A 427 0.18 4.07 -13.90
C ASN A 427 -0.18 2.56 -13.85
N THR A 428 0.45 1.85 -12.91
CA THR A 428 0.22 0.42 -12.64
C THR A 428 -0.21 0.26 -11.17
N PRO A 429 -1.42 -0.24 -10.87
CA PRO A 429 -2.54 -0.52 -11.77
C PRO A 429 -3.10 0.76 -12.43
N ALA A 430 -3.79 0.60 -13.56
CA ALA A 430 -4.20 1.71 -14.42
C ALA A 430 -5.34 2.57 -13.84
N THR A 431 -5.11 3.87 -13.76
CA THR A 431 -6.14 4.91 -13.64
C THR A 431 -6.33 5.57 -15.00
N ARG A 432 -7.57 5.62 -15.47
CA ARG A 432 -7.92 6.13 -16.81
C ARG A 432 -7.38 7.54 -17.05
N ALA A 433 -6.81 7.74 -18.25
CA ALA A 433 -6.25 8.99 -18.74
C ALA A 433 -5.06 9.57 -17.94
N SER A 434 -4.45 8.82 -17.00
CA SER A 434 -3.21 9.22 -16.31
C SER A 434 -1.91 8.95 -17.10
N GLY A 435 -2.03 8.71 -18.42
CA GLY A 435 -0.93 8.34 -19.31
C GLY A 435 -0.62 6.84 -19.26
N SER A 436 -0.25 6.28 -20.42
CA SER A 436 -0.02 4.84 -20.64
C SER A 436 1.20 4.56 -21.52
N CYS A 437 1.50 3.28 -21.73
CA CYS A 437 2.49 2.78 -22.69
C CYS A 437 3.88 3.43 -22.54
N ILE A 438 4.36 3.49 -21.30
CA ILE A 438 5.67 4.09 -20.97
C ILE A 438 6.73 3.00 -20.91
N PHE A 439 7.76 3.15 -21.74
CA PHE A 439 8.87 2.22 -21.85
C PHE A 439 10.22 2.93 -21.74
N PHE A 440 11.26 2.15 -21.40
CA PHE A 440 12.56 2.35 -22.00
C PHE A 440 12.59 1.67 -23.38
N HIS A 441 13.11 2.35 -24.40
CA HIS A 441 13.25 1.78 -25.76
C HIS A 441 14.43 2.38 -26.54
N ILE A 442 14.67 1.88 -27.76
CA ILE A 442 15.72 2.39 -28.66
C ILE A 442 15.25 3.71 -29.29
N TRP A 443 16.08 4.75 -29.29
CA TRP A 443 15.75 6.05 -29.89
C TRP A 443 15.87 6.05 -31.43
N ARG A 444 15.27 7.07 -32.08
CA ARG A 444 15.61 7.41 -33.49
C ARG A 444 16.94 8.16 -33.60
N GLY A 445 17.52 8.59 -32.48
CA GLY A 445 18.79 9.31 -32.37
C GLY A 445 18.77 10.32 -31.20
N PRO A 446 19.94 10.86 -30.81
CA PRO A 446 20.13 11.68 -29.59
C PRO A 446 19.40 13.03 -29.57
N THR A 447 18.71 13.40 -30.65
CA THR A 447 17.93 14.64 -30.79
C THR A 447 16.47 14.39 -31.17
N SER A 448 16.05 13.12 -31.28
CA SER A 448 14.71 12.73 -31.73
C SER A 448 13.84 12.30 -30.55
N PRO A 449 12.92 13.16 -30.05
CA PRO A 449 12.12 12.84 -28.87
C PRO A 449 11.11 11.72 -29.12
N THR A 450 10.60 11.15 -28.02
CA THR A 450 9.52 10.17 -28.00
C THR A 450 8.15 10.86 -27.94
N LEU A 451 7.06 10.08 -27.91
CA LEU A 451 5.72 10.59 -27.58
C LEU A 451 5.42 10.62 -26.08
N GLY A 452 6.27 10.05 -25.21
CA GLY A 452 6.03 9.90 -23.78
C GLY A 452 6.94 8.88 -23.07
N CYS A 453 7.67 8.04 -23.82
CA CYS A 453 8.70 7.17 -23.28
C CYS A 453 10.03 7.89 -22.98
N THR A 454 10.98 7.17 -22.36
CA THR A 454 12.40 7.57 -22.32
C THR A 454 13.20 6.63 -23.22
N ALA A 455 13.98 7.16 -24.15
CA ALA A 455 14.68 6.37 -25.16
C ALA A 455 16.19 6.65 -25.21
N MET A 456 16.95 5.65 -25.63
CA MET A 456 18.42 5.63 -25.54
C MET A 456 19.04 4.87 -26.72
N ASP A 457 20.37 4.82 -26.77
CA ASP A 457 21.06 4.04 -27.78
C ASP A 457 20.80 2.53 -27.64
N GLN A 458 20.85 1.80 -28.76
CA GLN A 458 20.69 0.34 -28.75
C GLN A 458 21.76 -0.34 -27.87
N ALA A 459 22.98 0.19 -27.85
CA ALA A 459 24.04 -0.32 -26.98
C ALA A 459 23.78 -0.05 -25.49
N ASP A 460 23.07 1.03 -25.14
CA ASP A 460 22.71 1.36 -23.76
C ASP A 460 21.54 0.53 -23.24
N ILE A 461 20.50 0.30 -24.05
CA ILE A 461 19.42 -0.58 -23.59
C ILE A 461 19.87 -2.05 -23.47
N ALA A 462 20.81 -2.50 -24.31
CA ALA A 462 21.48 -3.79 -24.12
C ALA A 462 22.33 -3.83 -22.83
N ARG A 463 22.98 -2.72 -22.44
CA ARG A 463 23.65 -2.56 -21.14
C ARG A 463 22.66 -2.54 -19.96
N LEU A 464 21.39 -2.17 -20.16
CA LEU A 464 20.35 -2.30 -19.12
C LEU A 464 19.84 -3.74 -19.01
N PHE A 465 19.53 -4.39 -20.13
CA PHE A 465 19.02 -5.77 -20.17
C PHE A 465 19.90 -6.74 -19.37
N SER A 466 21.20 -6.68 -19.59
CA SER A 466 22.21 -7.57 -18.97
C SER A 466 22.57 -7.21 -17.51
N TRP A 467 22.36 -5.94 -17.12
CA TRP A 467 22.66 -5.41 -15.79
C TRP A 467 21.50 -5.59 -14.79
N LEU A 468 20.27 -5.27 -15.22
CA LEU A 468 19.09 -5.26 -14.36
C LEU A 468 18.74 -6.67 -13.88
N ASP A 469 18.54 -6.80 -12.57
CA ASP A 469 18.28 -8.07 -11.90
C ASP A 469 17.05 -7.91 -10.97
N PRO A 470 15.91 -8.56 -11.24
CA PRO A 470 14.68 -8.35 -10.45
C PRO A 470 14.83 -8.77 -8.99
N ARG A 471 15.86 -9.57 -8.65
CA ARG A 471 16.19 -9.95 -7.26
C ARG A 471 16.84 -8.80 -6.47
N GLN A 472 17.22 -7.72 -7.15
CA GLN A 472 17.80 -6.50 -6.58
C GLN A 472 16.78 -5.35 -6.49
N SER A 473 15.50 -5.61 -6.77
CA SER A 473 14.40 -4.63 -6.74
C SER A 473 14.72 -3.35 -7.54
N PRO A 474 15.00 -3.45 -8.85
CA PRO A 474 15.51 -2.32 -9.63
C PRO A 474 14.49 -1.20 -9.81
N LEU A 475 14.91 0.04 -9.55
CA LEU A 475 14.07 1.23 -9.62
C LEU A 475 14.59 2.27 -10.62
N LEU A 476 13.66 2.94 -11.30
CA LEU A 476 13.89 4.18 -12.03
C LEU A 476 13.54 5.36 -11.12
N VAL A 477 14.46 6.32 -11.00
CA VAL A 477 14.20 7.67 -10.46
C VAL A 477 14.34 8.64 -11.63
N GLN A 478 13.23 9.25 -12.07
CA GLN A 478 13.22 10.16 -13.22
C GLN A 478 12.65 11.52 -12.80
N MET A 479 13.38 12.62 -12.96
CA MET A 479 12.90 13.99 -12.66
C MET A 479 13.89 15.05 -13.17
N PRO A 480 13.55 16.35 -13.22
CA PRO A 480 14.54 17.37 -13.51
C PRO A 480 15.56 17.55 -12.37
N GLU A 481 16.73 18.13 -12.68
CA GLU A 481 17.84 18.28 -11.73
C GLU A 481 17.44 19.00 -10.42
N ALA A 482 16.64 20.06 -10.52
CA ALA A 482 16.21 20.85 -9.35
C ALA A 482 15.34 20.04 -8.38
N GLN A 483 14.45 19.19 -8.92
CA GLN A 483 13.64 18.27 -8.14
C GLN A 483 14.51 17.17 -7.51
N TYR A 484 15.50 16.65 -8.25
CA TYR A 484 16.42 15.65 -7.73
C TYR A 484 17.19 16.17 -6.52
N GLU A 485 17.82 17.35 -6.63
CA GLU A 485 18.59 17.93 -5.51
C GLU A 485 17.67 18.33 -4.34
N HIS A 486 16.44 18.78 -4.60
CA HIS A 486 15.44 19.06 -3.54
C HIS A 486 15.09 17.81 -2.73
N PHE A 487 14.88 16.67 -3.39
CA PHE A 487 14.53 15.41 -2.74
C PHE A 487 15.75 14.61 -2.24
N ARG A 488 16.97 14.94 -2.69
CA ARG A 488 18.17 14.10 -2.50
C ARG A 488 18.39 13.65 -1.06
N ALA A 489 18.27 14.57 -0.11
CA ALA A 489 18.51 14.33 1.31
C ALA A 489 17.36 13.58 2.01
N SER A 490 16.10 13.85 1.64
CA SER A 490 14.93 13.20 2.25
C SER A 490 14.64 11.82 1.66
N TRP A 491 15.13 11.54 0.45
CA TRP A 491 14.92 10.29 -0.29
C TRP A 491 16.17 9.38 -0.30
N ASN A 492 17.24 9.75 0.41
CA ASN A 492 18.54 9.03 0.44
C ASN A 492 19.13 8.73 -0.96
N LEU A 493 18.98 9.68 -1.89
CA LEU A 493 19.45 9.53 -3.28
C LEU A 493 20.97 9.78 -3.38
N PRO A 494 21.68 9.10 -4.30
CA PRO A 494 23.12 9.30 -4.49
C PRO A 494 23.48 10.71 -5.01
N GLU A 495 24.77 11.05 -4.90
CA GLU A 495 25.30 12.24 -5.59
C GLU A 495 25.47 11.97 -7.09
N ARG A 496 25.02 12.92 -7.92
CA ARG A 496 24.94 12.81 -9.39
C ARG A 496 26.27 12.89 -10.12
#